data_AF-A0AAN9B4D7-F1
#
_entry.id   AF-A0AAN9B4D7-F1
#
_cell.length_a   1.000
_cell.length_b   1.000
_cell.length_c   1.000
_cell.angle_alpha   90.00
_cell.angle_beta   90.00
_cell.angle_gamma   90.00
#
_symmetry.space_group_name_H-M   'P 1'
#
loop_
_entity.id
_entity.type
_entity.pdbx_description
1 polymer ?
#
loop_
_entity_poly.entity_id
_entity_poly.type
_entity_poly.pdbx_seq_one_letter_code
_entity_poly.pdbx_strand_id
1 'polypeptide(L)'
;MVTGRRQGLGWKLLSFFSSVLVPGLVLGWVAYYTQKLFNLQLKSDFTISAKIAFSEKQYLEWLEHVMPWTIRLGAASLALEVLLALVRSFTESRGIIKKNIAVIQSLFFGALAVAMFGISLVDHSVVERKTFFSLPPQLHELHKRTEPYSLTSSYGLFRMMTGVGGRPEVVVEGSYEKDKGWKEYSFLYKPGNLATRPPVVAPHQPRLDWQMWFAALSNYQNNPWFVTLIYRLLNNQPEVLELMADNPFPDKAPNYVRATLYHYHYTANDPKKKGYSAVDWWTRKKQAEYVPPMSKDQTTLKDFLKHYRILEDAVKQKTESTLAWGIKQIREQIGQPEGFTFVMSLFGSGLLINLFNVIFF
;
A
#
# COMPACT_ATOMS: atom_id res chain seq x y z
N MET A 1 -41.25 6.54 0.14
CA MET A 1 -41.78 6.04 1.42
C MET A 1 -41.74 4.51 1.38
N VAL A 2 -40.62 3.91 1.80
CA VAL A 2 -40.54 2.45 1.97
C VAL A 2 -40.99 2.15 3.40
N THR A 3 -42.04 1.35 3.50
CA THR A 3 -42.70 0.91 4.72
C THR A 3 -41.69 0.37 5.74
N GLY A 4 -41.52 1.08 6.86
CA GLY A 4 -40.77 0.61 8.02
C GLY A 4 -41.49 -0.56 8.70
N ARG A 5 -41.12 -1.79 8.33
CA ARG A 5 -41.39 -2.94 9.19
C ARG A 5 -40.65 -2.71 10.51
N ARG A 6 -41.38 -2.57 11.62
CA ARG A 6 -40.80 -2.60 12.97
C ARG A 6 -39.96 -3.88 13.08
N GLN A 7 -38.64 -3.74 13.06
CA GLN A 7 -37.73 -4.86 13.29
C GLN A 7 -37.98 -5.39 14.70
N GLY A 8 -38.31 -6.69 14.79
CA GLY A 8 -38.53 -7.35 16.08
C GLY A 8 -37.29 -7.26 16.97
N LEU A 9 -37.48 -7.35 18.29
CA LEU A 9 -36.41 -7.27 19.29
C LEU A 9 -35.23 -8.21 18.95
N GLY A 10 -35.50 -9.41 18.42
CA GLY A 10 -34.48 -10.35 17.97
C GLY A 10 -33.60 -9.83 16.83
N TRP A 11 -34.17 -9.10 15.85
CA TRP A 11 -33.39 -8.48 14.77
C TRP A 11 -32.55 -7.30 15.27
N LYS A 12 -33.08 -6.49 16.18
CA LYS A 12 -32.32 -5.41 16.82
C LYS A 12 -31.15 -5.96 17.63
N LEU A 13 -31.36 -7.04 18.39
CA LEU A 13 -30.30 -7.73 19.12
C LEU A 13 -29.26 -8.31 18.15
N LEU A 14 -29.67 -9.06 17.12
CA LEU A 14 -28.75 -9.63 16.12
C LEU A 14 -27.94 -8.53 15.41
N SER A 15 -28.58 -7.42 15.05
CA SER A 15 -27.92 -6.26 14.46
C SER A 15 -26.91 -5.66 15.43
N PHE A 16 -27.26 -5.46 16.70
CA PHE A 16 -26.33 -4.96 17.72
C PHE A 16 -25.14 -5.90 17.93
N PHE A 17 -25.38 -7.21 18.05
CA PHE A 17 -24.32 -8.21 18.19
C PHE A 17 -23.36 -8.18 17.00
N SER A 18 -23.88 -8.16 15.77
CA SER A 18 -23.06 -8.20 14.55
C SER A 18 -22.36 -6.88 14.20
N SER A 19 -23.00 -5.73 14.46
CA SER A 19 -22.47 -4.43 14.05
C SER A 19 -21.67 -3.71 15.14
N VAL A 20 -21.89 -4.04 16.42
CA VAL A 20 -21.25 -3.35 17.56
C VAL A 20 -20.43 -4.32 18.40
N LEU A 21 -21.04 -5.39 18.92
CA LEU A 21 -20.35 -6.26 19.88
C LEU A 21 -19.19 -7.03 19.23
N VAL A 22 -19.43 -7.71 18.12
CA VAL A 22 -18.40 -8.51 17.45
C VAL A 22 -17.24 -7.63 16.98
N PRO A 23 -17.44 -6.51 16.26
CA PRO A 23 -16.35 -5.61 15.91
C PRO A 23 -15.62 -5.04 17.14
N GLY A 24 -16.35 -4.67 18.19
CA GLY A 24 -15.76 -4.18 19.44
C GLY A 24 -14.86 -5.21 20.12
N LEU A 25 -15.30 -6.47 20.19
CA LEU A 25 -14.50 -7.58 20.71
C LEU A 25 -13.27 -7.83 19.85
N VAL A 26 -13.40 -7.81 18.52
CA VAL A 26 -12.26 -7.99 17.59
C VAL A 26 -11.25 -6.86 17.77
N LEU A 27 -11.69 -5.61 17.81
CA LEU A 27 -10.81 -4.45 18.02
C LEU A 27 -10.14 -4.49 19.39
N GLY A 28 -10.88 -4.85 20.44
CA GLY A 28 -10.32 -5.03 21.79
C GLY A 28 -9.28 -6.16 21.83
N TRP A 29 -9.54 -7.27 21.12
CA TRP A 29 -8.62 -8.39 21.02
C TRP A 29 -7.34 -8.01 20.27
N VAL A 30 -7.48 -7.31 19.13
CA VAL A 30 -6.35 -6.76 18.37
C VAL A 30 -5.54 -5.79 19.22
N ALA A 31 -6.19 -4.86 19.94
CA ALA A 31 -5.50 -3.91 20.81
C ALA A 31 -4.73 -4.61 21.95
N TYR A 32 -5.36 -5.58 22.61
CA TYR A 32 -4.73 -6.36 23.68
C TYR A 32 -3.50 -7.16 23.18
N TYR A 33 -3.60 -7.84 22.04
CA TYR A 33 -2.45 -8.57 21.49
C TYR A 33 -1.39 -7.65 20.91
N THR A 34 -1.76 -6.52 20.32
CA THR A 34 -0.79 -5.50 19.88
C THR A 34 0.03 -5.01 21.09
N GLN A 35 -0.66 -4.69 22.19
CA GLN A 35 -0.02 -4.34 23.46
C GLN A 35 0.90 -5.46 23.96
N LYS A 36 0.42 -6.71 23.98
CA LYS A 36 1.14 -7.86 24.50
C LYS A 36 2.36 -8.24 23.66
N LEU A 37 2.25 -8.22 22.33
CA LEU A 37 3.28 -8.65 21.39
C LEU A 37 4.32 -7.56 21.10
N PHE A 38 3.94 -6.28 21.23
CA PHE A 38 4.83 -5.13 20.95
C PHE A 38 5.12 -4.28 22.18
N ASN A 39 4.74 -4.72 23.38
CA ASN A 39 4.95 -4.05 24.67
C ASN A 39 4.78 -2.52 24.56
N LEU A 40 3.64 -2.10 24.01
CA LEU A 40 3.38 -0.68 23.77
C LEU A 40 3.21 0.03 25.12
N GLN A 41 3.87 1.16 25.34
CA GLN A 41 3.78 1.87 26.60
C GLN A 41 3.64 3.36 26.31
N LEU A 42 2.55 3.95 26.81
CA LEU A 42 2.39 5.39 26.84
C LEU A 42 3.07 5.92 28.11
N LYS A 43 4.13 6.70 27.93
CA LYS A 43 4.83 7.35 29.05
C LYS A 43 4.08 8.60 29.49
N SER A 44 4.44 9.12 30.66
CA SER A 44 3.84 10.33 31.24
C SER A 44 4.05 11.59 30.40
N ASP A 45 5.04 11.60 29.51
CA ASP A 45 5.32 12.67 28.54
C ASP A 45 4.58 12.50 27.21
N PHE A 46 3.58 11.61 27.15
CA PHE A 46 2.84 11.22 25.94
C PHE A 46 3.68 10.54 24.85
N THR A 47 4.92 10.13 25.14
CA THR A 47 5.70 9.35 24.18
C THR A 47 5.27 7.88 24.19
N ILE A 48 5.20 7.28 23.01
CA ILE A 48 4.87 5.86 22.84
C ILE A 48 6.17 5.07 22.67
N SER A 49 6.43 4.15 23.59
CA SER A 49 7.50 3.16 23.48
C SER A 49 6.93 1.85 22.93
N ALA A 50 7.61 1.22 21.98
CA ALA A 50 7.25 -0.07 21.42
C ALA A 50 8.48 -0.98 21.40
N LYS A 51 8.33 -2.23 21.85
CA LYS A 51 9.38 -3.25 21.81
C LYS A 51 8.77 -4.62 21.54
N ILE A 52 9.27 -5.31 20.52
CA ILE A 52 8.88 -6.71 20.24
C ILE A 52 9.09 -7.55 21.51
N ALA A 53 8.02 -8.17 21.98
CA ALA A 53 7.95 -8.89 23.26
C ALA A 53 8.08 -10.41 23.10
N PHE A 54 8.49 -10.87 21.92
CA PHE A 54 8.73 -12.28 21.61
C PHE A 54 10.07 -12.45 20.89
N SER A 55 10.68 -13.62 21.06
CA SER A 55 11.89 -14.00 20.31
C SER A 55 11.55 -14.59 18.95
N GLU A 56 12.54 -14.63 18.06
CA GLU A 56 12.41 -15.32 16.76
C GLU A 56 12.01 -16.80 16.96
N LYS A 57 12.59 -17.47 17.97
CA LYS A 57 12.25 -18.85 18.31
C LYS A 57 10.76 -18.98 18.68
N GLN A 58 10.24 -18.12 19.56
CA GLN A 58 8.82 -18.14 19.95
C GLN A 58 7.89 -17.87 18.76
N TYR A 59 8.30 -17.00 17.84
CA TYR A 59 7.55 -16.73 16.61
C TYR A 59 7.49 -17.96 15.70
N LEU A 60 8.62 -18.63 15.49
CA LEU A 60 8.69 -19.84 14.67
C LEU A 60 7.91 -21.01 15.29
N GLU A 61 8.00 -21.20 16.61
CA GLU A 61 7.21 -22.20 17.34
C GLU A 61 5.70 -21.92 17.24
N TRP A 62 5.29 -20.65 17.33
CA TRP A 62 3.91 -20.25 17.13
C TRP A 62 3.43 -20.51 15.70
N LEU A 63 4.25 -20.20 14.69
CA LEU A 63 3.94 -20.51 13.30
C LEU A 63 3.77 -22.01 13.07
N GLU A 64 4.67 -22.84 13.59
CA GLU A 64 4.59 -24.31 13.49
C GLU A 64 3.29 -24.83 14.10
N HIS A 65 2.83 -24.23 15.20
CA HIS A 65 1.56 -24.58 15.82
C HIS A 65 0.34 -24.12 15.01
N VAL A 66 0.33 -22.86 14.55
CA VAL A 66 -0.85 -22.24 13.93
C VAL A 66 -1.01 -22.61 12.46
N MET A 67 0.07 -22.80 11.71
CA MET A 67 0.02 -23.04 10.27
C MET A 67 -0.89 -24.23 9.90
N PRO A 68 -0.78 -25.42 10.53
CA PRO A 68 -1.68 -26.54 10.23
C PRO A 68 -3.16 -26.24 10.54
N TRP A 69 -3.44 -25.46 11.59
CA TRP A 69 -4.82 -25.07 11.91
C TRP A 69 -5.41 -24.15 10.86
N THR A 70 -4.64 -23.20 10.32
CA THR A 70 -5.12 -22.34 9.23
C THR A 70 -5.47 -23.14 7.98
N ILE A 71 -4.66 -24.15 7.63
CA ILE A 71 -4.94 -25.05 6.50
C ILE A 71 -6.21 -25.86 6.75
N ARG A 72 -6.37 -26.44 7.95
CA ARG A 72 -7.57 -27.22 8.32
C ARG A 72 -8.83 -26.38 8.31
N LEU A 73 -8.77 -25.16 8.84
CA LEU A 73 -9.89 -24.22 8.83
C LEU A 73 -10.28 -23.83 7.40
N GLY A 74 -9.29 -23.54 6.55
CA GLY A 74 -9.52 -23.27 5.12
C GLY A 74 -10.14 -24.46 4.39
N ALA A 75 -9.64 -25.67 4.63
CA ALA A 75 -10.16 -26.90 4.04
C ALA A 75 -11.60 -27.19 4.51
N ALA A 76 -11.89 -27.01 5.81
CA ALA A 76 -13.23 -27.19 6.35
C ALA A 76 -14.22 -26.15 5.77
N SER A 77 -13.80 -24.90 5.65
CA SER A 77 -14.61 -23.85 5.02
C SER A 77 -14.89 -24.16 3.55
N LEU A 78 -13.88 -24.58 2.79
CA LEU A 78 -14.05 -24.96 1.40
C LEU A 78 -14.98 -26.18 1.25
N ALA A 79 -14.80 -27.20 2.08
CA ALA A 79 -15.65 -28.38 2.08
C ALA A 79 -17.12 -28.01 2.35
N LEU A 80 -17.37 -27.12 3.31
CA LEU A 80 -18.70 -26.62 3.61
C LEU A 80 -19.31 -25.88 2.40
N GLU A 81 -18.56 -24.98 1.76
CA GLU A 81 -19.05 -24.25 0.59
C GLU A 81 -19.37 -25.17 -0.59
N VAL A 82 -18.53 -26.17 -0.85
CA VAL A 82 -18.78 -27.19 -1.89
C VAL A 82 -20.04 -28.00 -1.55
N LEU A 83 -20.19 -28.43 -0.30
CA LEU A 83 -21.38 -29.16 0.15
C LEU A 83 -22.66 -28.32 0.02
N LEU A 84 -22.61 -27.05 0.43
CA LEU A 84 -23.74 -26.12 0.28
C LEU A 84 -24.08 -25.90 -1.19
N ALA A 85 -23.09 -25.73 -2.05
CA ALA A 85 -23.30 -25.59 -3.50
C ALA A 85 -23.96 -26.84 -4.09
N LEU A 86 -23.52 -28.04 -3.67
CA LEU A 86 -24.15 -29.29 -4.06
C LEU A 86 -25.59 -29.35 -3.56
N VAL A 87 -25.85 -29.12 -2.28
CA VAL A 87 -27.22 -29.12 -1.73
C VAL A 87 -28.12 -28.16 -2.51
N ARG A 88 -27.68 -26.91 -2.75
CA ARG A 88 -28.42 -25.92 -3.54
C ARG A 88 -28.70 -26.40 -4.97
N SER A 89 -27.72 -27.05 -5.61
CA SER A 89 -27.91 -27.63 -6.95
C SER A 89 -29.04 -28.67 -6.98
N PHE A 90 -29.24 -29.41 -5.88
CA PHE A 90 -30.31 -30.40 -5.74
C PHE A 90 -31.67 -29.83 -5.33
N THR A 91 -31.69 -28.78 -4.51
CA THR A 91 -32.92 -28.23 -3.89
C THR A 91 -33.54 -27.07 -4.68
N GLU A 92 -32.74 -26.23 -5.32
CA GLU A 92 -33.22 -25.01 -5.99
C GLU A 92 -33.51 -25.22 -7.48
N SER A 93 -32.84 -26.20 -8.10
CA SER A 93 -33.01 -26.52 -9.53
C SER A 93 -34.33 -27.27 -9.79
N ARG A 94 -35.21 -26.70 -10.63
CA ARG A 94 -36.45 -27.34 -11.06
C ARG A 94 -36.26 -28.19 -12.32
N GLY A 95 -36.70 -29.45 -12.26
CA GLY A 95 -36.65 -30.39 -13.38
C GLY A 95 -35.35 -31.21 -13.45
N ILE A 96 -35.46 -32.46 -13.89
CA ILE A 96 -34.38 -33.47 -13.84
C ILE A 96 -33.17 -33.04 -14.66
N ILE A 97 -33.37 -32.49 -15.86
CA ILE A 97 -32.26 -32.08 -16.74
C ILE A 97 -31.46 -30.93 -16.11
N LYS A 98 -32.13 -29.87 -15.66
CA LYS A 98 -31.47 -28.71 -15.03
C LYS A 98 -30.76 -29.10 -13.73
N LYS A 99 -31.34 -30.02 -12.95
CA LYS A 99 -30.72 -30.56 -11.74
C LYS A 99 -29.42 -31.31 -12.06
N ASN A 100 -29.43 -32.20 -13.06
CA ASN A 100 -28.22 -32.90 -13.48
C ASN A 100 -27.13 -31.92 -13.96
N ILE A 101 -27.49 -30.92 -14.77
CA ILE A 101 -26.55 -29.89 -15.24
C ILE A 101 -25.96 -29.11 -14.06
N ALA A 102 -26.80 -28.65 -13.12
CA ALA A 102 -26.36 -27.90 -11.95
C ALA A 102 -25.41 -28.73 -11.08
N VAL A 103 -25.71 -30.01 -10.86
CA VAL A 103 -24.83 -30.93 -10.12
C VAL A 103 -23.47 -31.09 -10.81
N ILE A 104 -23.47 -31.32 -12.14
CA ILE A 104 -22.23 -31.44 -12.92
C ILE A 104 -21.40 -30.15 -12.82
N GLN A 105 -22.04 -28.99 -12.94
CA GLN A 105 -21.37 -27.69 -12.79
C GLN A 105 -20.80 -27.50 -11.38
N SER A 106 -21.58 -27.79 -10.34
CA SER A 106 -21.13 -27.70 -8.95
C SER A 106 -19.96 -28.64 -8.66
N LEU A 107 -19.97 -29.86 -9.18
CA LEU A 107 -18.85 -30.79 -9.07
C LEU A 107 -17.61 -30.29 -9.81
N PHE A 108 -17.79 -29.76 -11.03
CA PHE A 108 -16.69 -29.22 -11.82
C PHE A 108 -16.02 -28.02 -11.12
N PHE A 109 -16.80 -27.01 -10.71
CA PHE A 109 -16.26 -25.85 -10.02
C PHE A 109 -15.76 -26.19 -8.61
N GLY A 110 -16.38 -27.15 -7.92
CA GLY A 110 -15.89 -27.67 -6.65
C GLY A 110 -14.51 -28.32 -6.80
N ALA A 111 -14.31 -29.15 -7.83
CA ALA A 111 -13.01 -29.75 -8.13
C ALA A 111 -11.97 -28.68 -8.48
N LEU A 112 -12.33 -27.66 -9.27
CA LEU A 112 -11.44 -26.54 -9.58
C LEU A 112 -11.07 -25.74 -8.33
N ALA A 113 -12.02 -25.48 -7.44
CA ALA A 113 -11.76 -24.78 -6.18
C ALA A 113 -10.84 -25.58 -5.26
N VAL A 114 -11.00 -26.91 -5.19
CA VAL A 114 -10.09 -27.81 -4.46
C VAL A 114 -8.70 -27.81 -5.06
N ALA A 115 -8.57 -27.84 -6.40
CA ALA A 115 -7.28 -27.74 -7.07
C ALA A 115 -6.58 -26.41 -6.78
N MET A 116 -7.31 -25.29 -6.92
CA MET A 116 -6.83 -23.94 -6.59
C MET A 116 -6.40 -23.82 -5.13
N PHE A 117 -7.20 -24.34 -4.21
CA PHE A 117 -6.86 -24.39 -2.79
C PHE A 117 -5.59 -25.20 -2.56
N GLY A 118 -5.48 -26.39 -3.17
CA GLY A 118 -4.32 -27.26 -3.06
C GLY A 118 -3.02 -26.59 -3.50
N ILE A 119 -2.99 -25.98 -4.69
CA ILE A 119 -1.79 -25.26 -5.16
C ILE A 119 -1.48 -24.03 -4.29
N SER A 120 -2.49 -23.36 -3.75
CA SER A 120 -2.29 -22.20 -2.86
C SER A 120 -1.62 -22.56 -1.52
N LEU A 121 -1.70 -23.83 -1.09
CA LEU A 121 -1.06 -24.28 0.15
C LEU A 121 0.46 -24.16 0.11
N VAL A 122 1.06 -24.30 -1.07
CA VAL A 122 2.52 -24.17 -1.27
C VAL A 122 2.95 -22.73 -0.94
N ASP A 123 2.27 -21.75 -1.51
CA ASP A 123 2.52 -20.33 -1.26
C ASP A 123 2.18 -19.91 0.17
N HIS A 124 1.08 -20.43 0.73
CA HIS A 124 0.61 -20.14 2.09
C HIS A 124 1.59 -20.64 3.17
N SER A 125 2.13 -21.84 2.98
CA SER A 125 3.03 -22.48 3.95
C SER A 125 4.49 -22.00 3.88
N VAL A 126 4.86 -21.17 2.91
CA VAL A 126 6.26 -20.75 2.70
C VAL A 126 6.91 -20.06 3.91
N VAL A 127 6.10 -19.46 4.79
CA VAL A 127 6.57 -18.80 6.03
C VAL A 127 6.92 -19.79 7.15
N GLU A 128 6.50 -21.05 7.04
CA GLU A 128 6.74 -22.11 8.02
C GLU A 128 7.25 -23.38 7.33
N ARG A 129 8.54 -23.66 7.50
CA ARG A 129 9.26 -24.68 6.72
C ARG A 129 8.71 -26.09 6.89
N LYS A 130 8.33 -26.49 8.11
CA LYS A 130 7.93 -27.87 8.39
C LYS A 130 6.64 -28.22 7.66
N THR A 131 5.63 -27.35 7.72
CA THR A 131 4.38 -27.52 6.99
C THR A 131 4.63 -27.52 5.49
N PHE A 132 5.44 -26.58 4.99
CA PHE A 132 5.81 -26.53 3.57
C PHE A 132 6.39 -27.86 3.05
N PHE A 133 7.35 -28.43 3.77
CA PHE A 133 7.95 -29.73 3.40
C PHE A 133 7.03 -30.93 3.66
N SER A 134 6.05 -30.79 4.56
CA SER A 134 5.07 -31.85 4.85
C SER A 134 3.94 -31.96 3.82
N LEU A 135 3.77 -30.95 2.95
CA LEU A 135 2.76 -30.99 1.90
C LEU A 135 3.05 -32.13 0.90
N PRO A 136 2.01 -32.80 0.35
CA PRO A 136 2.18 -33.84 -0.65
C PRO A 136 3.04 -33.36 -1.83
N PRO A 137 4.03 -34.15 -2.30
CA PRO A 137 4.88 -33.78 -3.44
C PRO A 137 4.10 -33.42 -4.71
N GLN A 138 2.90 -34.01 -4.89
CA GLN A 138 2.02 -33.72 -6.01
C GLN A 138 1.53 -32.27 -6.02
N LEU A 139 1.33 -31.65 -4.86
CA LEU A 139 0.93 -30.25 -4.76
C LEU A 139 2.09 -29.32 -5.17
N HIS A 140 3.31 -29.64 -4.75
CA HIS A 140 4.51 -28.91 -5.17
C HIS A 140 4.72 -28.97 -6.69
N GLU A 141 4.59 -30.16 -7.27
CA GLU A 141 4.72 -30.35 -8.73
C GLU A 141 3.61 -29.63 -9.50
N LEU A 142 2.36 -29.69 -9.01
CA LEU A 142 1.23 -29.01 -9.65
C LEU A 142 1.37 -27.49 -9.55
N HIS A 143 1.81 -26.96 -8.40
CA HIS A 143 2.12 -25.55 -8.22
C HIS A 143 3.22 -25.11 -9.20
N LYS A 144 4.33 -25.84 -9.29
CA LYS A 144 5.41 -25.56 -10.26
C LYS A 144 4.94 -25.56 -11.72
N ARG A 145 4.06 -26.48 -12.10
CA ARG A 145 3.48 -26.51 -13.47
C ARG A 145 2.54 -25.34 -13.75
N THR A 146 1.93 -24.78 -12.71
CA THR A 146 0.95 -23.69 -12.82
C THR A 146 1.55 -22.31 -12.54
N GLU A 147 2.79 -22.24 -12.07
CA GLU A 147 3.55 -21.01 -11.79
C GLU A 147 3.57 -20.01 -12.97
N PRO A 148 3.77 -20.41 -14.25
CA PRO A 148 3.77 -19.47 -15.37
C PRO A 148 2.44 -18.73 -15.58
N TYR A 149 1.35 -19.27 -15.06
CA TYR A 149 0.01 -18.66 -15.15
C TYR A 149 -0.32 -17.77 -13.94
N SER A 150 0.55 -17.74 -12.92
CA SER A 150 0.36 -16.95 -11.69
C SER A 150 -1.02 -17.15 -11.03
N LEU A 151 -1.53 -18.39 -11.05
CA LEU A 151 -2.83 -18.74 -10.45
C LEU A 151 -2.82 -18.56 -8.93
N THR A 152 -1.67 -18.84 -8.31
CA THR A 152 -1.41 -18.55 -6.90
C THR A 152 -0.07 -17.85 -6.79
N SER A 153 0.08 -17.06 -5.73
CA SER A 153 1.32 -16.35 -5.47
C SER A 153 1.47 -16.10 -3.98
N SER A 154 2.70 -16.24 -3.50
CA SER A 154 3.03 -15.91 -2.13
C SER A 154 3.02 -14.38 -1.95
N TYR A 155 1.91 -13.83 -1.44
CA TYR A 155 1.83 -12.39 -1.18
C TYR A 155 2.65 -12.02 0.06
N GLY A 156 3.57 -11.10 -0.09
CA GLY A 156 4.26 -10.46 1.03
C GLY A 156 4.62 -9.06 0.60
N LEU A 157 3.85 -8.08 1.10
CA LEU A 157 3.92 -6.68 0.64
C LEU A 157 5.38 -6.20 0.57
N PHE A 158 6.21 -6.55 1.56
CA PHE A 158 7.67 -6.33 1.58
C PHE A 158 8.41 -7.48 2.28
N ARG A 159 8.61 -8.62 1.60
CA ARG A 159 9.30 -9.80 2.19
C ARG A 159 10.72 -9.51 2.67
N MET A 160 11.41 -8.58 2.00
CA MET A 160 12.66 -7.99 2.46
C MET A 160 12.49 -6.47 2.49
N MET A 161 12.55 -5.90 3.69
CA MET A 161 12.55 -4.45 3.84
C MET A 161 13.92 -3.91 3.46
N THR A 162 13.94 -2.90 2.59
CA THR A 162 15.13 -2.13 2.27
C THR A 162 15.51 -1.22 3.44
N GLY A 163 16.79 -0.91 3.61
CA GLY A 163 17.24 -0.02 4.69
C GLY A 163 18.32 -0.62 5.59
N VAL A 164 18.62 -1.92 5.45
CA VAL A 164 19.82 -2.53 6.03
C VAL A 164 21.04 -1.87 5.37
N GLY A 165 21.79 -1.07 6.14
CA GLY A 165 22.88 -0.26 5.60
C GLY A 165 22.49 1.13 5.08
N GLY A 166 21.26 1.58 5.37
CA GLY A 166 20.75 2.91 5.02
C GLY A 166 19.59 2.87 4.03
N ARG A 167 18.65 3.80 4.15
CA ARG A 167 17.50 3.93 3.26
C ARG A 167 17.92 4.65 1.97
N PRO A 168 17.86 4.01 0.79
CA PRO A 168 18.21 4.67 -0.46
C PRO A 168 17.15 5.70 -0.81
N GLU A 169 17.59 6.90 -1.17
CA GLU A 169 16.72 8.03 -1.54
C GLU A 169 17.31 8.76 -2.73
N VAL A 170 16.48 8.95 -3.76
CA VAL A 170 16.80 9.80 -4.91
C VAL A 170 16.42 11.24 -4.57
N VAL A 171 17.40 12.12 -4.57
CA VAL A 171 17.24 13.57 -4.37
C VAL A 171 17.24 14.24 -5.74
N VAL A 172 16.18 14.98 -6.05
CA VAL A 172 16.04 15.72 -7.32
C VAL A 172 16.47 17.16 -7.11
N GLU A 173 17.36 17.64 -7.96
CA GLU A 173 17.94 18.97 -7.87
C GLU A 173 17.74 19.73 -9.19
N GLY A 174 17.37 21.00 -9.12
CA GLY A 174 17.35 21.91 -10.26
C GLY A 174 18.48 22.94 -10.20
N SER A 175 18.87 23.50 -11.34
CA SER A 175 19.77 24.66 -11.43
C SER A 175 19.56 25.45 -12.72
N TYR A 176 19.96 26.72 -12.71
CA TYR A 176 20.10 27.52 -13.93
C TYR A 176 21.44 27.28 -14.65
N GLU A 177 22.44 26.75 -13.96
CA GLU A 177 23.78 26.50 -14.48
C GLU A 177 24.13 25.01 -14.36
N LYS A 178 24.88 24.47 -15.33
CA LYS A 178 25.13 23.02 -15.42
C LYS A 178 25.93 22.47 -14.23
N ASP A 179 26.88 23.24 -13.69
CA ASP A 179 27.89 22.70 -12.77
C ASP A 179 27.78 23.25 -11.33
N LYS A 180 26.89 24.22 -11.06
CA LYS A 180 26.73 24.84 -9.74
C LYS A 180 25.31 25.33 -9.52
N GLY A 181 25.01 25.82 -8.31
CA GLY A 181 23.71 26.43 -7.99
C GLY A 181 22.55 25.44 -7.83
N TRP A 182 22.85 24.16 -7.61
CA TRP A 182 21.87 23.10 -7.44
C TRP A 182 21.03 23.31 -6.17
N LYS A 183 19.71 23.29 -6.34
CA LYS A 183 18.71 23.37 -5.25
C LYS A 183 17.79 22.16 -5.28
N GLU A 184 17.50 21.60 -4.13
CA GLU A 184 16.68 20.38 -3.98
C GLU A 184 15.19 20.70 -4.07
N TYR A 185 14.45 19.88 -4.82
CA TYR A 185 12.99 19.81 -4.70
C TYR A 185 12.63 19.02 -3.44
N SER A 186 11.83 19.61 -2.55
CA SER A 186 11.35 18.94 -1.36
C SER A 186 10.06 18.18 -1.68
N PHE A 187 9.98 16.93 -1.23
CA PHE A 187 8.79 16.09 -1.36
C PHE A 187 7.98 16.12 -0.05
N LEU A 188 6.69 15.79 -0.12
CA LEU A 188 5.76 15.94 1.00
C LEU A 188 5.99 14.93 2.12
N TYR A 189 6.35 13.69 1.78
CA TYR A 189 6.29 12.55 2.71
C TYR A 189 7.56 11.69 2.76
N LYS A 190 8.39 11.68 1.71
CA LYS A 190 9.68 10.97 1.74
C LYS A 190 10.77 11.79 2.47
N PRO A 191 11.81 11.12 3.02
CA PRO A 191 12.98 11.82 3.58
C PRO A 191 13.63 12.76 2.56
N GLY A 192 14.04 13.94 3.00
CA GLY A 192 14.68 14.95 2.15
C GLY A 192 15.59 15.82 3.00
N ASN A 193 15.02 16.89 3.56
CA ASN A 193 15.68 17.74 4.55
C ASN A 193 16.04 16.93 5.81
N LEU A 194 17.28 17.10 6.29
CA LEU A 194 17.84 16.36 7.42
C LEU A 194 17.16 16.69 8.75
N ALA A 195 16.63 17.91 8.88
CA ALA A 195 15.94 18.37 10.08
C ALA A 195 14.45 17.96 10.12
N THR A 196 13.91 17.40 9.03
CA THR A 196 12.49 17.05 8.95
C THR A 196 12.23 15.67 9.55
N ARG A 197 11.38 15.63 10.57
CA ARG A 197 10.89 14.38 11.16
C ARG A 197 10.07 13.56 10.14
N PRO A 198 10.11 12.22 10.18
CA PRO A 198 9.18 11.40 9.40
C PRO A 198 7.72 11.75 9.71
N PRO A 199 6.86 11.97 8.71
CA PRO A 199 5.44 12.20 8.93
C PRO A 199 4.68 10.89 9.20
N VAL A 200 3.51 11.00 9.82
CA VAL A 200 2.54 9.90 9.89
C VAL A 200 1.71 9.93 8.62
N VAL A 201 1.89 8.93 7.76
CA VAL A 201 1.25 8.90 6.43
C VAL A 201 0.05 7.97 6.37
N ALA A 202 0.07 6.85 7.09
CA ALA A 202 -1.03 5.90 7.06
C ALA A 202 -2.28 6.50 7.71
N PRO A 203 -3.47 6.41 7.11
CA PRO A 203 -3.84 5.55 5.97
C PRO A 203 -3.70 6.18 4.57
N HIS A 204 -3.24 7.43 4.46
CA HIS A 204 -2.92 8.04 3.18
C HIS A 204 -1.75 7.30 2.49
N GLN A 205 -1.81 7.22 1.16
CA GLN A 205 -0.81 6.54 0.34
C GLN A 205 -0.21 7.55 -0.66
N PRO A 206 0.87 8.26 -0.28
CA PRO A 206 1.43 9.32 -1.12
C PRO A 206 2.10 8.71 -2.34
N ARG A 207 1.40 8.74 -3.48
CA ARG A 207 1.76 7.94 -4.66
C ARG A 207 3.12 8.32 -5.25
N LEU A 208 3.44 9.61 -5.33
CA LEU A 208 4.71 10.07 -5.89
C LEU A 208 5.90 9.70 -4.97
N ASP A 209 5.84 10.06 -3.70
CA ASP A 209 6.86 9.74 -2.68
C ASP A 209 7.09 8.23 -2.56
N TRP A 210 6.02 7.47 -2.66
CA TRP A 210 6.05 6.01 -2.67
C TRP A 210 6.75 5.46 -3.92
N GLN A 211 6.46 5.99 -5.10
CA GLN A 211 7.14 5.62 -6.34
C GLN A 211 8.63 6.01 -6.31
N MET A 212 8.98 7.15 -5.71
CA MET A 212 10.38 7.57 -5.50
C MET A 212 11.18 6.55 -4.70
N TRP A 213 10.57 5.91 -3.69
CA TRP A 213 11.22 4.82 -2.94
C TRP A 213 11.54 3.64 -3.86
N PHE A 214 10.63 3.21 -4.75
CA PHE A 214 10.93 2.15 -5.72
C PHE A 214 11.99 2.57 -6.75
N ALA A 215 11.94 3.80 -7.25
CA ALA A 215 12.95 4.30 -8.18
C ALA A 215 14.35 4.23 -7.58
N ALA A 216 14.51 4.51 -6.29
CA ALA A 216 15.78 4.42 -5.58
C ALA A 216 16.35 2.99 -5.49
N LEU A 217 15.54 1.96 -5.74
CA LEU A 217 15.95 0.54 -5.75
C LEU A 217 16.35 0.03 -7.14
N SER A 218 16.19 0.85 -8.17
CA SER A 218 16.53 0.52 -9.56
C SER A 218 17.30 1.68 -10.20
N ASN A 219 17.45 1.69 -11.51
CA ASN A 219 18.03 2.80 -12.27
C ASN A 219 16.94 3.62 -12.97
N TYR A 220 17.26 4.83 -13.42
CA TYR A 220 16.27 5.72 -14.04
C TYR A 220 15.76 5.20 -15.39
N GLN A 221 16.56 4.40 -16.11
CA GLN A 221 16.18 3.83 -17.41
C GLN A 221 15.00 2.85 -17.27
N ASN A 222 14.93 2.13 -16.14
CA ASN A 222 13.80 1.26 -15.79
C ASN A 222 12.60 2.03 -15.20
N ASN A 223 12.70 3.36 -15.04
CA ASN A 223 11.66 4.20 -14.47
C ASN A 223 11.27 5.36 -15.42
N PRO A 224 10.56 5.10 -16.53
CA PRO A 224 10.19 6.13 -17.50
C PRO A 224 9.35 7.28 -16.92
N TRP A 225 8.54 6.99 -15.90
CA TRP A 225 7.77 7.99 -15.16
C TRP A 225 8.69 9.01 -14.47
N PHE A 226 9.88 8.60 -14.01
CA PHE A 226 10.83 9.48 -13.34
C PHE A 226 11.51 10.43 -14.32
N VAL A 227 11.84 9.95 -15.52
CA VAL A 227 12.34 10.82 -16.61
C VAL A 227 11.26 11.82 -17.03
N THR A 228 9.99 11.39 -17.03
CA THR A 228 8.85 12.29 -17.25
C THR A 228 8.77 13.35 -16.15
N LEU A 229 8.92 12.96 -14.87
CA LEU A 229 8.95 13.90 -13.75
C LEU A 229 10.02 14.97 -13.94
N ILE A 230 11.26 14.58 -14.29
CA ILE A 230 12.37 15.49 -14.60
C ILE A 230 11.99 16.46 -15.72
N TYR A 231 11.44 15.96 -16.82
CA TYR A 231 11.00 16.82 -17.93
C TYR A 231 9.94 17.82 -17.50
N ARG A 232 8.96 17.41 -16.69
CA ARG A 232 7.89 18.30 -16.22
C ARG A 232 8.39 19.35 -15.23
N LEU A 233 9.39 19.02 -14.39
CA LEU A 233 10.09 19.98 -13.53
C LEU A 233 10.91 20.99 -14.34
N LEU A 234 11.60 20.54 -15.40
CA LEU A 234 12.31 21.43 -16.36
C LEU A 234 11.37 22.42 -17.07
N ASN A 235 10.05 22.19 -17.02
CA ASN A 235 9.03 23.04 -17.62
C ASN A 235 8.14 23.75 -16.58
N ASN A 236 8.45 23.67 -15.27
CA ASN A 236 7.63 24.20 -14.17
C ASN A 236 6.13 23.86 -14.30
N GLN A 237 5.81 22.62 -14.65
CA GLN A 237 4.41 22.24 -14.83
C GLN A 237 3.65 22.27 -13.50
N PRO A 238 2.56 23.07 -13.38
CA PRO A 238 1.86 23.27 -12.11
C PRO A 238 1.40 21.97 -11.45
N GLU A 239 0.89 21.02 -12.24
CA GLU A 239 0.35 19.75 -11.75
C GLU A 239 1.41 18.86 -11.10
N VAL A 240 2.68 19.06 -11.45
CA VAL A 240 3.82 18.36 -10.83
C VAL A 240 4.34 19.14 -9.63
N LEU A 241 4.38 20.47 -9.72
CA LEU A 241 4.80 21.32 -8.61
C LEU A 241 3.85 21.21 -7.40
N GLU A 242 2.55 21.00 -7.62
CA GLU A 242 1.58 20.71 -6.56
C GLU A 242 1.87 19.43 -5.77
N LEU A 243 2.68 18.51 -6.33
CA LEU A 243 3.08 17.27 -5.64
C LEU A 243 4.37 17.46 -4.84
N MET A 244 4.99 18.63 -4.89
CA MET A 244 6.19 18.99 -4.16
C MET A 244 5.80 19.78 -2.90
N ALA A 245 6.57 19.61 -1.83
CA ALA A 245 6.43 20.41 -0.62
C ALA A 245 6.95 21.83 -0.81
N ASP A 246 8.00 22.00 -1.62
CA ASP A 246 8.60 23.29 -1.92
C ASP A 246 9.14 23.33 -3.35
N ASN A 247 8.94 24.47 -4.03
CA ASN A 247 9.50 24.75 -5.34
C ASN A 247 10.61 25.79 -5.24
N PRO A 248 11.89 25.40 -5.37
CA PRO A 248 13.03 26.34 -5.30
C PRO A 248 13.15 27.28 -6.52
N PHE A 249 12.28 27.12 -7.52
CA PHE A 249 12.27 27.86 -8.79
C PHE A 249 10.88 28.44 -9.11
N PRO A 250 10.33 29.36 -8.27
CA PRO A 250 8.97 29.88 -8.44
C PRO A 250 8.84 30.80 -9.67
N ASP A 251 9.85 31.63 -9.96
CA ASP A 251 9.75 32.65 -11.00
C ASP A 251 10.07 32.13 -12.40
N LYS A 252 11.03 31.21 -12.50
CA LYS A 252 11.52 30.68 -13.78
C LYS A 252 11.97 29.24 -13.63
N ALA A 253 11.58 28.40 -14.59
CA ALA A 253 12.00 27.00 -14.62
C ALA A 253 13.54 26.86 -14.66
N PRO A 254 14.11 25.83 -14.00
CA PRO A 254 15.54 25.57 -14.06
C PRO A 254 15.94 25.16 -15.49
N ASN A 255 17.18 25.48 -15.88
CA ASN A 255 17.74 25.07 -17.17
C ASN A 255 18.20 23.61 -17.16
N TYR A 256 18.54 23.12 -15.96
CA TYR A 256 19.05 21.78 -15.71
C TYR A 256 18.37 21.14 -14.52
N VAL A 257 18.08 19.85 -14.62
CA VAL A 257 17.65 19.01 -13.51
C VAL A 257 18.53 17.77 -13.48
N ARG A 258 18.98 17.40 -12.28
CA ARG A 258 19.73 16.15 -12.05
C ARG A 258 19.10 15.38 -10.90
N ALA A 259 19.56 14.16 -10.70
CA ALA A 259 19.20 13.42 -9.50
C ALA A 259 20.41 12.67 -8.92
N THR A 260 20.49 12.64 -7.60
CA THR A 260 21.60 12.01 -6.87
C THR A 260 21.04 10.96 -5.91
N LEU A 261 21.66 9.79 -5.88
CA LEU A 261 21.31 8.72 -4.93
C LEU A 261 22.09 8.91 -3.64
N TYR A 262 21.36 8.95 -2.53
CA TYR A 262 21.90 9.01 -1.18
C TYR A 262 21.42 7.82 -0.37
N HIS A 263 22.21 7.42 0.63
CA HIS A 263 21.72 6.59 1.74
C HIS A 263 21.45 7.47 2.94
N TYR A 264 20.22 7.43 3.43
CA TYR A 264 19.76 8.11 4.63
C TYR A 264 19.80 7.16 5.82
N HIS A 265 20.26 7.67 6.95
CA HIS A 265 20.23 6.99 8.24
C HIS A 265 19.60 7.91 9.26
N TYR A 266 18.83 7.35 10.20
CA TYR A 266 18.47 8.11 11.39
C TYR A 266 19.73 8.59 12.09
N THR A 267 19.72 9.82 12.60
CA THR A 267 20.78 10.25 13.52
C THR A 267 20.82 9.26 14.68
N ALA A 268 21.97 8.63 14.90
CA ALA A 268 22.10 7.66 15.99
C ALA A 268 21.81 8.36 17.32
N ASN A 269 21.09 7.67 18.19
CA ASN A 269 20.96 8.03 19.59
C ASN A 269 22.34 7.77 20.23
N ASP A 270 23.23 8.77 20.24
CA ASP A 270 24.53 8.67 20.89
C ASP A 270 24.27 8.33 22.37
N PRO A 271 24.73 7.17 22.89
CA PRO A 271 24.46 6.78 24.28
C PRO A 271 24.93 7.81 25.31
N LYS A 272 25.86 8.70 24.93
CA LYS A 272 26.37 9.80 25.77
C LYS A 272 25.56 11.09 25.64
N LYS A 273 24.73 11.26 24.60
CA LYS A 273 23.81 12.39 24.44
C LYS A 273 22.38 11.88 24.56
N LYS A 274 21.69 12.26 25.64
CA LYS A 274 20.28 11.92 25.83
C LYS A 274 19.43 12.51 24.69
N GLY A 275 19.15 11.72 23.65
CA GLY A 275 18.22 12.06 22.57
C GLY A 275 18.83 11.93 21.16
N TYR A 276 17.96 11.77 20.16
CA TYR A 276 18.28 12.10 18.77
C TYR A 276 18.93 13.48 18.73
N SER A 277 19.88 13.71 17.80
CA SER A 277 20.45 15.04 17.59
C SER A 277 19.32 16.07 17.63
N ALA A 278 19.35 17.01 18.58
CA ALA A 278 18.26 17.97 18.76
C ALA A 278 18.01 18.85 17.52
N VAL A 279 18.88 18.76 16.51
CA VAL A 279 18.88 19.56 15.29
C VAL A 279 18.45 18.76 14.06
N ASP A 280 18.96 17.53 13.87
CA ASP A 280 18.71 16.73 12.66
C ASP A 280 18.14 15.33 12.97
N TRP A 281 17.13 14.93 12.21
CA TRP A 281 16.54 13.58 12.24
C TRP A 281 17.32 12.57 11.39
N TRP A 282 18.03 13.05 10.37
CA TRP A 282 18.72 12.23 9.40
C TRP A 282 20.18 12.63 9.21
N THR A 283 21.00 11.65 8.88
CA THR A 283 22.27 11.86 8.17
C THR A 283 22.17 11.22 6.80
N ARG A 284 22.88 11.76 5.80
CA ARG A 284 22.92 11.16 4.47
C ARG A 284 24.33 11.09 3.90
N LYS A 285 24.61 10.05 3.13
CA LYS A 285 25.86 9.89 2.38
C LYS A 285 25.56 9.69 0.90
N LYS A 286 26.18 10.51 0.04
CA LYS A 286 26.09 10.37 -1.41
C LYS A 286 26.66 9.01 -1.81
N GLN A 287 25.90 8.25 -2.59
CA GLN A 287 26.33 6.95 -3.12
C GLN A 287 26.75 7.06 -4.59
N ALA A 288 25.87 7.64 -5.41
CA ALA A 288 26.09 7.72 -6.84
C ALA A 288 25.31 8.90 -7.44
N GLU A 289 25.71 9.30 -8.63
CA GLU A 289 24.81 10.05 -9.51
C GLU A 289 23.71 9.10 -9.99
N TYR A 290 22.44 9.50 -9.85
CA TYR A 290 21.30 8.70 -10.30
C TYR A 290 20.92 9.09 -11.73
N VAL A 291 20.80 10.39 -12.00
CA VAL A 291 20.58 10.97 -13.32
C VAL A 291 21.56 12.12 -13.53
N PRO A 292 22.30 12.15 -14.67
CA PRO A 292 23.18 13.27 -14.99
C PRO A 292 22.37 14.56 -15.19
N PRO A 293 23.00 15.75 -15.15
CA PRO A 293 22.34 17.00 -15.50
C PRO A 293 21.68 16.94 -16.88
N MET A 294 20.35 16.91 -16.89
CA MET A 294 19.52 16.93 -18.09
C MET A 294 19.01 18.33 -18.34
N SER A 295 18.96 18.73 -19.62
CA SER A 295 18.35 19.99 -20.04
C SER A 295 17.14 19.72 -20.92
N LYS A 296 16.17 20.64 -20.91
CA LYS A 296 14.94 20.56 -21.74
C LYS A 296 15.24 20.42 -23.24
N ASP A 297 16.36 20.96 -23.70
CA ASP A 297 16.73 21.00 -25.11
C ASP A 297 17.60 19.81 -25.55
N GLN A 298 17.93 18.92 -24.62
CA GLN A 298 18.75 17.74 -24.90
C GLN A 298 17.99 16.74 -25.79
N THR A 299 18.58 16.41 -26.95
CA THR A 299 17.97 15.50 -27.94
C THR A 299 17.64 14.13 -27.34
N THR A 300 18.56 13.55 -26.55
CA THR A 300 18.36 12.23 -25.93
C THR A 300 17.15 12.19 -24.98
N LEU A 301 16.85 13.30 -24.27
CA LEU A 301 15.67 13.39 -23.43
C LEU A 301 14.40 13.43 -24.29
N LYS A 302 14.39 14.23 -25.36
CA LYS A 302 13.25 14.31 -26.29
C LYS A 302 12.98 12.97 -26.98
N ASP A 303 14.02 12.26 -27.40
CA ASP A 303 13.90 10.96 -28.06
C ASP A 303 13.36 9.90 -27.10
N PHE A 304 13.82 9.88 -25.85
CA PHE A 304 13.27 9.02 -24.81
C PHE A 304 11.77 9.27 -24.63
N LEU A 305 11.37 10.53 -24.46
CA LEU A 305 9.97 10.89 -24.23
C LEU A 305 9.08 10.56 -25.43
N LYS A 306 9.60 10.66 -26.66
CA LYS A 306 8.88 10.21 -27.88
C LYS A 306 8.74 8.69 -27.94
N HIS A 307 9.81 7.95 -27.62
CA HIS A 307 9.77 6.49 -27.59
C HIS A 307 8.68 5.96 -26.64
N TYR A 308 8.55 6.57 -25.47
CA TYR A 308 7.51 6.26 -24.49
C TYR A 308 6.16 6.95 -24.74
N ARG A 309 5.98 7.63 -25.88
CA ARG A 309 4.73 8.31 -26.29
C ARG A 309 4.23 9.35 -25.29
N ILE A 310 5.15 10.05 -24.63
CA ILE A 310 4.85 11.11 -23.67
C ILE A 310 4.73 12.48 -24.37
N LEU A 311 5.56 12.72 -25.39
CA LEU A 311 5.51 13.92 -26.24
C LEU A 311 4.71 13.66 -27.53
N GLU A 312 3.52 13.08 -27.43
CA GLU A 312 2.59 13.05 -28.57
C GLU A 312 1.84 14.39 -28.67
N ASP A 313 1.45 14.76 -29.90
CA ASP A 313 0.66 15.96 -30.17
C ASP A 313 -0.58 15.99 -29.27
N ALA A 314 -0.92 17.18 -28.76
CA ALA A 314 -2.04 17.37 -27.86
C ALA A 314 -3.28 16.64 -28.39
N VAL A 315 -3.68 15.55 -27.72
CA VAL A 315 -4.97 14.90 -27.97
C VAL A 315 -6.00 16.01 -27.90
N LYS A 316 -6.72 16.27 -29.01
CA LYS A 316 -7.76 17.30 -29.07
C LYS A 316 -8.61 17.19 -27.81
N GLN A 317 -8.47 18.16 -26.92
CA GLN A 317 -9.21 18.15 -25.67
C GLN A 317 -10.69 18.05 -26.01
N LYS A 318 -11.33 16.94 -25.62
CA LYS A 318 -12.78 16.85 -25.68
C LYS A 318 -13.34 18.03 -24.90
N THR A 319 -14.33 18.71 -25.45
CA THR A 319 -15.06 19.80 -24.78
C THR A 319 -15.40 19.37 -23.37
N GLU A 320 -14.89 20.08 -22.37
CA GLU A 320 -15.12 19.74 -20.95
C GLU A 320 -16.62 19.76 -20.67
N SER A 321 -17.15 18.71 -20.06
CA SER A 321 -18.55 18.70 -19.62
C SER A 321 -18.74 19.68 -18.46
N THR A 322 -19.96 20.17 -18.26
CA THR A 322 -20.30 21.04 -17.12
C THR A 322 -19.93 20.40 -15.78
N LEU A 323 -20.05 19.07 -15.67
CA LEU A 323 -19.63 18.32 -14.50
C LEU A 323 -18.11 18.34 -14.32
N ALA A 324 -17.35 18.11 -15.40
CA ALA A 324 -15.88 18.14 -15.34
C ALA A 324 -15.38 19.53 -14.93
N TRP A 325 -15.98 20.59 -15.49
CA TRP A 325 -15.70 21.97 -15.09
C TRP A 325 -16.02 22.21 -13.61
N GLY A 326 -17.20 21.79 -13.14
CA GLY A 326 -17.59 21.96 -11.73
C GLY A 326 -16.65 21.23 -10.76
N ILE A 327 -16.27 19.99 -11.08
CA ILE A 327 -15.29 19.22 -10.29
C ILE A 327 -13.93 19.94 -10.27
N LYS A 328 -13.48 20.48 -11.40
CA LYS A 328 -12.22 21.22 -11.50
C LYS A 328 -12.24 22.47 -10.62
N GLN A 329 -13.31 23.25 -10.65
CA GLN A 329 -13.46 24.44 -9.80
C GLN A 329 -13.44 24.08 -8.31
N ILE A 330 -14.15 23.02 -7.91
CA ILE A 330 -14.12 22.53 -6.52
C ILE A 330 -12.71 22.11 -6.13
N ARG A 331 -12.00 21.39 -7.00
CA ARG A 331 -10.62 20.96 -6.77
C ARG A 331 -9.66 22.14 -6.62
N GLU A 332 -9.79 23.17 -7.47
CA GLU A 332 -8.97 24.38 -7.39
C GLU A 332 -9.17 25.15 -6.08
N GLN A 333 -10.39 25.16 -5.53
CA GLN A 333 -10.69 25.80 -4.24
C GLN A 333 -10.21 24.99 -3.03
N ILE A 334 -10.34 23.67 -3.07
CA ILE A 334 -9.91 22.77 -1.98
C ILE A 334 -8.39 22.62 -1.97
N GLY A 335 -7.75 22.67 -3.15
CA GLY A 335 -6.34 22.36 -3.32
C GLY A 335 -6.03 20.89 -3.03
N GLN A 336 -4.82 20.62 -2.54
CA GLN A 336 -4.42 19.30 -2.05
C GLN A 336 -4.35 19.31 -0.52
N PRO A 337 -5.40 18.81 0.18
CA PRO A 337 -5.38 18.76 1.63
C PRO A 337 -4.31 17.78 2.13
N GLU A 338 -3.82 18.02 3.35
CA GLU A 338 -2.90 17.09 4.01
C GLU A 338 -3.54 15.70 4.10
N GLY A 339 -2.88 14.72 3.48
CA GLY A 339 -3.47 13.41 3.21
C GLY A 339 -3.90 12.64 4.46
N PHE A 340 -3.12 12.66 5.53
CA PHE A 340 -3.46 11.95 6.77
C PHE A 340 -4.73 12.54 7.40
N THR A 341 -4.73 13.86 7.59
CA THR A 341 -5.86 14.60 8.19
C THR A 341 -7.12 14.41 7.36
N PHE A 342 -7.03 14.53 6.03
CA PHE A 342 -8.17 14.31 5.14
C PHE A 342 -8.79 12.93 5.32
N VAL A 343 -7.97 11.88 5.29
CA VAL A 343 -8.48 10.50 5.41
C VAL A 343 -9.02 10.25 6.82
N MET A 344 -8.37 10.74 7.87
CA MET A 344 -8.86 10.62 9.24
C MET A 344 -10.17 11.39 9.47
N SER A 345 -10.36 12.56 8.84
CA SER A 345 -11.63 13.30 8.88
C SER A 345 -12.76 12.52 8.20
N LEU A 346 -12.49 11.84 7.07
CA LEU A 346 -13.47 10.97 6.42
C LEU A 346 -13.86 9.78 7.30
N PHE A 347 -12.88 9.08 7.86
CA PHE A 347 -13.13 7.97 8.79
C PHE A 347 -13.89 8.44 10.04
N GLY A 348 -13.47 9.54 10.65
CA GLY A 348 -14.13 10.14 11.81
C GLY A 348 -15.58 10.52 11.51
N SER A 349 -15.84 11.12 10.34
CA SER A 349 -17.20 11.46 9.91
C SER A 349 -18.08 10.21 9.74
N GLY A 350 -17.55 9.15 9.11
CA GLY A 350 -18.28 7.89 8.97
C GLY A 350 -18.61 7.22 10.31
N LEU A 351 -17.65 7.24 11.26
CA LEU A 351 -17.88 6.74 12.62
C LEU A 351 -18.95 7.54 13.35
N LEU A 352 -18.90 8.87 13.26
CA LEU A 352 -19.91 9.73 13.87
C LEU A 352 -21.29 9.46 13.28
N ILE A 353 -21.43 9.39 11.95
CA ILE A 353 -22.71 9.08 11.29
C ILE A 353 -23.27 7.74 11.79
N ASN A 354 -22.43 6.72 11.91
CA ASN A 354 -22.88 5.42 12.42
C ASN A 354 -23.28 5.46 13.89
N LEU A 355 -22.54 6.18 14.74
CA LEU A 355 -22.92 6.39 16.15
C LEU A 355 -24.25 7.14 16.26
N PHE A 356 -24.44 8.21 15.49
CA PHE A 356 -25.70 8.93 15.41
C PHE A 356 -26.85 8.00 14.97
N ASN A 357 -26.63 7.16 13.96
CA ASN A 357 -27.65 6.20 13.52
C ASN A 357 -28.02 5.21 14.63
N VAL A 358 -27.06 4.65 15.37
CA VAL A 358 -27.33 3.69 16.46
C VAL A 358 -28.05 4.33 17.65
N ILE A 359 -27.74 5.60 17.95
CA ILE A 359 -28.32 6.31 19.11
C ILE A 359 -29.74 6.81 18.80
N PHE A 360 -29.98 7.31 17.59
CA PHE A 360 -31.20 8.04 17.27
C PHE A 360 -32.20 7.29 16.36
N PHE A 361 -31.79 6.20 15.69
CA PHE A 361 -32.62 5.43 14.76
C PHE A 361 -32.58 3.93 15.07
#